data_AF-A0A1Y3T006-F1
#
_entry.id   AF-A0A1Y3T006-F1
#
_cell.length_a   1.000
_cell.length_b   1.000
_cell.length_c   1.000
_cell.angle_alpha   90.00
_cell.angle_beta   90.00
_cell.angle_gamma   90.00
#
_symmetry.space_group_name_H-M   'P 1'
#
loop_
_entity.id
_entity.type
_entity.pdbx_description
1 polymer ?
#
loop_
_entity_poly.entity_id
_entity_poly.type
_entity_poly.pdbx_seq_one_letter_code
_entity_poly.pdbx_strand_id
1 'polypeptide(L)'
;MTAKAVQATQEVERCLWCGRKTDSKAYIINPKARHELPCCCQECFEHMQEFVERDKRYRMISYLILGALVVANLFFFGLMPDTRWKYLPMLGIGVFATIFPYVFASYERYQRFGARRTTMVVRVFTAMFAVFSLLLIALY
;
A
#
# COMPACT_ATOMS: atom_id res chain seq x y z
N MET A 1 1.31 -51.93 3.94
CA MET A 1 0.35 -50.83 4.14
C MET A 1 0.76 -50.05 5.38
N THR A 2 1.50 -48.96 5.22
CA THR A 2 1.83 -48.06 6.34
C THR A 2 1.49 -46.65 5.89
N ALA A 3 0.33 -46.16 6.33
CA ALA A 3 -0.07 -44.77 6.22
C ALA A 3 0.90 -43.93 7.06
N LYS A 4 1.95 -43.42 6.42
CA LYS A 4 2.79 -42.38 7.03
C LYS A 4 1.97 -41.10 7.04
N ALA A 5 1.64 -40.66 8.25
CA ALA A 5 1.07 -39.38 8.57
C ALA A 5 1.69 -38.28 7.71
N VAL A 6 0.90 -37.73 6.78
CA VAL A 6 1.14 -36.41 6.21
C VAL A 6 0.83 -35.43 7.34
N GLN A 7 1.81 -35.22 8.22
CA GLN A 7 1.86 -34.03 9.05
C GLN A 7 2.03 -32.87 8.07
N ALA A 8 0.91 -32.37 7.57
CA ALA A 8 0.85 -31.03 7.03
C ALA A 8 1.29 -30.13 8.18
N THR A 9 2.52 -29.64 8.13
CA THR A 9 2.90 -28.45 8.87
C THR A 9 1.87 -27.39 8.50
N GLN A 10 0.89 -27.18 9.37
CA GLN A 10 -0.06 -26.09 9.25
C GLN A 10 0.79 -24.83 9.45
N GLU A 11 1.39 -24.36 8.37
CA GLU A 11 2.19 -23.14 8.38
C GLU A 11 1.25 -22.06 8.90
N VAL A 12 1.59 -21.54 10.08
CA VAL A 12 0.78 -20.52 10.72
C VAL A 12 0.92 -19.25 9.89
N GLU A 13 -0.01 -19.08 8.96
CA GLU A 13 -0.07 -17.94 8.07
C GLU A 13 -0.37 -16.66 8.84
N ARG A 14 -0.20 -15.52 8.18
CA ARG A 14 -0.50 -14.21 8.77
C ARG A 14 -1.77 -13.65 8.15
N CYS A 15 -2.58 -13.03 9.00
CA CYS A 15 -3.75 -12.28 8.63
C CYS A 15 -3.37 -11.15 7.67
N LEU A 16 -4.04 -11.09 6.52
CA LEU A 16 -3.77 -10.11 5.47
C LEU A 16 -3.93 -8.65 5.95
N TRP A 17 -4.94 -8.38 6.78
CA TRP A 17 -5.20 -7.03 7.31
C TRP A 17 -4.27 -6.63 8.47
N CYS A 18 -4.29 -7.38 9.58
CA CYS A 18 -3.61 -6.99 10.82
C CYS A 18 -2.19 -7.59 11.00
N GLY A 19 -1.81 -8.59 10.19
CA GLY A 19 -0.51 -9.25 10.27
C GLY A 19 -0.32 -10.23 11.42
N ARG A 20 -1.36 -10.47 12.25
CA ARG A 20 -1.34 -11.49 13.30
C ARG A 20 -1.30 -12.89 12.70
N LYS A 21 -0.63 -13.83 13.38
CA LYS A 21 -0.67 -15.25 13.04
C LYS A 21 -2.11 -15.76 13.11
N THR A 22 -2.54 -16.52 12.10
CA THR A 22 -3.88 -17.09 11.99
C THR A 22 -3.82 -18.44 11.31
N ASP A 23 -4.57 -19.38 11.85
CA ASP A 23 -4.86 -20.70 11.29
C ASP A 23 -6.29 -20.78 10.73
N SER A 24 -7.08 -19.72 10.92
CA SER A 24 -8.45 -19.62 10.43
C SER A 24 -8.51 -19.64 8.90
N LYS A 25 -9.28 -20.60 8.37
CA LYS A 25 -9.65 -20.72 6.96
C LYS A 25 -11.07 -20.22 6.66
N ALA A 26 -11.75 -19.66 7.66
CA ALA A 26 -13.15 -19.21 7.50
C ALA A 26 -13.27 -17.94 6.65
N TYR A 27 -12.25 -17.09 6.65
CA TYR A 27 -12.28 -15.78 6.01
C TYR A 27 -11.12 -15.61 5.04
N ILE A 28 -11.35 -15.90 3.75
CA ILE A 28 -10.32 -15.88 2.71
C ILE A 28 -10.71 -14.90 1.60
N ILE A 29 -9.86 -13.91 1.33
CA ILE A 29 -10.12 -12.84 0.34
C ILE A 29 -10.06 -13.34 -1.10
N ASN A 30 -9.21 -14.33 -1.39
CA ASN A 30 -9.05 -14.92 -2.71
C ASN A 30 -9.14 -16.45 -2.64
N PRO A 31 -10.35 -17.02 -2.49
CA PRO A 31 -10.51 -18.46 -2.38
C PRO A 31 -10.08 -19.14 -3.69
N LYS A 32 -9.34 -20.25 -3.58
CA LYS A 32 -8.82 -21.07 -4.71
C LYS A 32 -7.65 -20.47 -5.51
N ALA A 33 -7.06 -19.35 -5.06
CA ALA A 33 -5.80 -18.89 -5.62
C ALA A 33 -4.65 -19.83 -5.24
N ARG A 34 -3.52 -19.74 -5.96
CA ARG A 34 -2.29 -20.50 -5.62
C ARG A 34 -1.80 -20.23 -4.20
N HIS A 35 -2.07 -19.03 -3.69
CA HIS A 35 -1.72 -18.60 -2.34
C HIS A 35 -2.97 -18.02 -1.70
N GLU A 36 -3.50 -18.70 -0.67
CA GLU A 36 -4.67 -18.23 0.05
C GLU A 36 -4.29 -17.04 0.94
N LEU A 37 -5.22 -16.09 1.07
CA LEU A 37 -5.00 -14.87 1.84
C LEU A 37 -6.00 -14.81 2.99
N PRO A 38 -5.67 -15.42 4.15
CA PRO A 38 -6.58 -15.54 5.28
C PRO A 38 -6.67 -14.23 6.08
N CYS A 39 -7.80 -14.05 6.75
CA CYS A 39 -8.03 -13.03 7.77
C CYS A 39 -8.39 -13.70 9.11
N CYS A 40 -7.93 -13.13 10.22
CA CYS A 40 -8.11 -13.74 11.55
C CYS A 40 -9.54 -13.65 12.10
N CYS A 41 -10.35 -12.73 11.60
CA CYS A 41 -11.74 -12.51 12.02
C CYS A 41 -12.55 -11.84 10.90
N GLN A 42 -13.87 -11.84 11.05
CA GLN A 42 -14.81 -11.20 10.12
C GLN A 42 -14.54 -9.70 9.91
N GLU A 43 -14.26 -8.96 10.99
CA GLU A 43 -13.95 -7.51 10.89
C GLU A 43 -12.71 -7.24 10.02
N CYS A 44 -11.65 -8.04 10.20
CA CYS A 44 -10.44 -7.93 9.36
C CYS A 44 -10.73 -8.27 7.90
N PHE A 45 -11.67 -9.19 7.66
CA PHE A 45 -12.08 -9.60 6.33
C PHE A 45 -12.89 -8.51 5.63
N GLU A 46 -13.89 -7.94 6.29
CA GLU A 46 -14.72 -6.84 5.77
C GLU A 46 -13.85 -5.62 5.42
N HIS A 47 -12.95 -5.21 6.33
CA HIS A 47 -12.00 -4.13 6.04
C HIS A 47 -11.09 -4.42 4.85
N MET A 48 -10.66 -5.68 4.70
CA MET A 48 -9.81 -6.07 3.59
C MET A 48 -10.61 -6.15 2.27
N GLN A 49 -11.88 -6.53 2.30
CA GLN A 49 -12.75 -6.50 1.12
C GLN A 49 -12.98 -5.06 0.65
N GLU A 50 -13.34 -4.14 1.57
CA GLU A 50 -13.47 -2.71 1.26
C GLU A 50 -12.16 -2.14 0.70
N PHE A 51 -11.03 -2.56 1.27
CA PHE A 51 -9.72 -2.18 0.80
C PHE A 51 -9.47 -2.64 -0.64
N VAL A 52 -9.74 -3.90 -0.97
CA VAL A 52 -9.54 -4.46 -2.32
C VAL A 52 -10.48 -3.81 -3.33
N GLU A 53 -11.74 -3.58 -2.99
CA GLU A 53 -12.71 -2.93 -3.87
C GLU A 53 -12.30 -1.48 -4.17
N ARG A 54 -11.83 -0.75 -3.15
CA ARG A 54 -11.31 0.61 -3.34
C ARG A 54 -10.04 0.62 -4.19
N ASP A 55 -9.10 -0.29 -3.93
CA ASP A 55 -7.87 -0.40 -4.74
C ASP A 55 -8.22 -0.68 -6.20
N LYS A 56 -9.07 -1.67 -6.47
CA LYS A 56 -9.49 -2.03 -7.83
C LYS A 56 -10.11 -0.85 -8.59
N ARG A 57 -10.95 -0.04 -7.92
CA ARG A 57 -11.61 1.12 -8.53
C ARG A 57 -10.66 2.27 -8.82
N TYR A 58 -9.78 2.60 -7.88
CA TYR A 58 -8.99 3.84 -7.94
C TYR A 58 -7.53 3.65 -8.34
N ARG A 59 -7.01 2.41 -8.42
CA ARG A 59 -5.60 2.16 -8.72
C ARG A 59 -5.15 2.76 -10.04
N MET A 60 -5.92 2.56 -11.11
CA MET A 60 -5.55 3.10 -12.43
C MET A 60 -5.57 4.64 -12.44
N ILE A 61 -6.61 5.24 -11.85
CA ILE A 61 -6.73 6.70 -11.72
C ILE A 61 -5.55 7.25 -10.90
N SER A 62 -5.20 6.57 -9.81
CA SER A 62 -4.09 6.98 -8.94
C SER A 62 -2.75 6.92 -9.65
N TYR A 63 -2.52 5.92 -10.50
CA TYR A 63 -1.32 5.82 -11.32
C TYR A 63 -1.23 6.93 -12.37
N LEU A 64 -2.35 7.28 -13.02
CA LEU A 64 -2.37 8.37 -13.99
C LEU A 64 -2.05 9.72 -13.34
N ILE A 65 -2.68 10.01 -12.19
CA ILE A 65 -2.42 11.25 -11.44
C ILE A 65 -0.96 11.30 -10.96
N LEU A 66 -0.48 10.22 -10.35
CA LEU A 66 0.90 10.17 -9.86
C LEU A 66 1.91 10.28 -11.01
N GLY A 67 1.64 9.61 -12.14
CA GLY A 67 2.47 9.71 -13.34
C GLY A 67 2.53 11.13 -13.89
N ALA A 68 1.39 11.83 -13.98
CA ALA A 68 1.34 13.23 -14.39
C ALA A 68 2.13 14.14 -13.44
N LEU A 69 2.00 13.93 -12.11
CA LEU A 69 2.78 14.68 -11.12
C LEU A 69 4.28 14.43 -11.22
N VAL A 70 4.70 13.18 -11.48
CA VAL A 70 6.11 12.84 -11.69
C VAL A 70 6.66 13.51 -12.95
N VAL A 71 5.93 13.47 -14.07
CA VAL A 71 6.32 14.15 -15.31
C VAL A 71 6.43 15.66 -15.08
N ALA A 72 5.45 16.26 -14.40
CA ALA A 72 5.50 17.67 -14.01
C ALA A 72 6.70 17.96 -13.10
N ASN A 73 6.99 17.10 -12.14
CA ASN A 73 8.16 17.24 -11.26
C ASN A 73 9.47 17.26 -12.07
N LEU A 74 9.64 16.34 -13.02
CA LEU A 74 10.82 16.33 -13.88
C LEU A 74 10.91 17.60 -14.73
N PHE A 75 9.80 18.07 -15.30
CA PHE A 75 9.78 19.29 -16.11
C PHE A 75 10.16 20.53 -15.29
N PHE A 76 9.60 20.69 -14.09
CA PHE A 76 9.89 21.82 -13.22
C PHE A 76 11.34 21.79 -12.71
N PHE A 77 11.86 20.64 -12.30
CA PHE A 77 13.25 20.53 -11.87
C PHE A 77 14.26 20.68 -13.02
N GLY A 78 13.92 20.24 -14.23
CA GLY A 78 14.84 20.21 -15.37
C GLY A 78 14.88 21.50 -16.19
N LEU A 79 13.79 22.27 -16.22
CA LEU A 79 13.62 23.39 -17.17
C LEU A 79 13.24 24.73 -16.54
N MET A 80 12.77 24.78 -15.29
CA MET A 80 12.51 26.08 -14.64
C MET A 80 13.78 26.68 -14.01
N PRO A 81 13.93 28.01 -14.06
CA PRO A 81 14.95 28.73 -13.28
C PRO A 81 14.74 28.52 -11.78
N ASP A 82 15.80 28.72 -10.98
CA ASP A 82 15.84 28.52 -9.53
C ASP A 82 14.79 29.35 -8.78
N THR A 83 13.57 28.83 -8.76
CA THR A 83 12.40 29.43 -8.14
C THR A 83 11.78 28.42 -7.19
N ARG A 84 11.25 28.93 -6.07
CA ARG A 84 10.63 28.12 -5.00
C ARG A 84 9.51 27.20 -5.53
N TRP A 85 8.86 27.62 -6.61
CA TRP A 85 7.76 26.91 -7.27
C TRP A 85 8.15 25.57 -7.90
N LYS A 86 9.43 25.30 -8.13
CA LYS A 86 9.90 24.01 -8.69
C LYS A 86 9.58 22.80 -7.81
N TYR A 87 9.39 23.02 -6.51
CA TYR A 87 9.08 21.97 -5.53
C TYR A 87 7.57 21.69 -5.39
N LEU A 88 6.71 22.44 -6.08
CA LEU A 88 5.25 22.28 -5.99
C LEU A 88 4.78 20.88 -6.46
N PRO A 89 5.28 20.32 -7.58
CA PRO A 89 4.92 18.96 -7.98
C PRO A 89 5.40 17.91 -6.97
N MET A 90 6.59 18.11 -6.38
CA MET A 90 7.15 17.25 -5.33
C MET A 90 6.23 17.20 -4.09
N LEU A 91 5.70 18.35 -3.67
CA LEU A 91 4.69 18.44 -2.63
C LEU A 91 3.41 17.71 -3.04
N GLY A 92 2.93 17.91 -4.27
CA GLY A 92 1.76 17.22 -4.81
C GLY A 92 1.89 15.69 -4.74
N ILE A 93 3.07 15.16 -5.10
CA ILE A 93 3.38 13.72 -4.98
C ILE A 93 3.29 13.26 -3.53
N GLY A 94 3.93 13.98 -2.60
CA GLY A 94 3.93 13.63 -1.18
C GLY A 94 2.52 13.61 -0.57
N VAL A 95 1.73 14.66 -0.83
CA VAL A 95 0.34 14.76 -0.35
C VAL A 95 -0.52 13.66 -0.96
N PHE A 96 -0.44 13.46 -2.28
CA PHE A 96 -1.22 12.44 -2.97
C PHE A 96 -0.91 11.03 -2.44
N ALA A 97 0.37 10.70 -2.29
CA ALA A 97 0.81 9.41 -1.77
C ALA A 97 0.50 9.21 -0.28
N THR A 98 0.24 10.28 0.48
CA THR A 98 -0.25 10.20 1.87
C THR A 98 -1.73 9.81 1.91
N ILE A 99 -2.55 10.37 1.01
CA ILE A 99 -3.98 10.06 0.93
C ILE A 99 -4.18 8.65 0.34
N PHE A 100 -3.46 8.35 -0.74
CA PHE A 100 -3.54 7.10 -1.49
C PHE A 100 -2.21 6.31 -1.44
N PRO A 101 -1.86 5.69 -0.30
CA PRO A 101 -0.65 4.87 -0.17
C PRO A 101 -0.71 3.55 -0.97
N TYR A 102 -1.81 3.30 -1.67
CA TYR A 102 -2.15 2.02 -2.31
C TYR A 102 -1.38 1.76 -3.61
N VAL A 103 -0.66 2.77 -4.10
CA VAL A 103 0.07 2.72 -5.37
C VAL A 103 1.32 1.82 -5.32
N PHE A 104 1.86 1.53 -4.13
CA PHE A 104 3.21 0.98 -4.03
C PHE A 104 3.32 -0.55 -4.05
N ALA A 105 2.28 -1.30 -3.66
CA ALA A 105 2.35 -2.76 -3.60
C ALA A 105 1.01 -3.45 -3.82
N SER A 106 1.05 -4.57 -4.56
CA SER A 106 -0.07 -5.52 -4.67
C SER A 106 -0.45 -6.04 -3.30
N TYR A 107 -1.75 -6.22 -3.06
CA TYR A 107 -2.28 -6.57 -1.75
C TYR A 107 -1.72 -7.88 -1.19
N GLU A 108 -1.34 -8.82 -2.05
CA GLU A 108 -0.70 -10.09 -1.69
C GLU A 108 0.59 -9.90 -0.88
N ARG A 109 1.37 -8.85 -1.18
CA ARG A 109 2.63 -8.57 -0.47
C ARG A 109 2.41 -8.08 0.96
N TYR A 110 1.21 -7.60 1.29
CA TYR A 110 0.93 -7.11 2.63
C TYR A 110 0.80 -8.23 3.67
N GLN A 111 0.64 -9.50 3.28
CA GLN A 111 0.47 -10.60 4.23
C GLN A 111 1.61 -10.71 5.26
N ARG A 112 2.84 -10.35 4.88
CA ARG A 112 4.01 -10.43 5.77
C ARG A 112 3.90 -9.54 7.01
N PHE A 113 3.33 -8.34 6.85
CA PHE A 113 3.28 -7.31 7.90
C PHE A 113 1.86 -6.83 8.27
N GLY A 114 0.86 -7.16 7.45
CA GLY A 114 -0.50 -6.64 7.50
C GLY A 114 -0.67 -5.37 6.64
N ALA A 115 -1.77 -5.29 5.91
CA ALA A 115 -2.13 -4.13 5.09
C ALA A 115 -2.26 -2.85 5.93
N ARG A 116 -2.83 -2.96 7.14
CA ARG A 116 -3.01 -1.82 8.05
C ARG A 116 -1.67 -1.18 8.46
N ARG A 117 -0.69 -2.00 8.86
CA ARG A 117 0.62 -1.48 9.28
C ARG A 117 1.40 -0.94 8.10
N THR A 118 1.40 -1.66 6.98
CA THR A 118 2.19 -1.25 5.80
C THR A 118 1.69 0.07 5.24
N THR A 119 0.37 0.24 5.11
CA THR A 119 -0.21 1.52 4.65
C THR A 119 0.07 2.66 5.63
N MET A 120 0.01 2.41 6.94
CA MET A 120 0.36 3.42 7.94
C MET A 120 1.83 3.87 7.81
N VAL A 121 2.76 2.93 7.64
CA VAL A 121 4.19 3.24 7.45
C VAL A 121 4.40 4.06 6.18
N VAL A 122 3.80 3.66 5.06
CA VAL A 122 3.88 4.41 3.80
C VAL A 122 3.36 5.83 3.99
N ARG A 123 2.21 6.02 4.66
CA ARG A 123 1.64 7.34 4.95
C ARG A 123 2.58 8.22 5.75
N VAL A 124 3.28 7.67 6.74
CA VAL A 124 4.25 8.43 7.55
C VAL A 124 5.43 8.87 6.68
N PHE A 125 5.99 7.98 5.85
CA PHE A 125 7.08 8.34 4.95
C PHE A 125 6.68 9.38 3.91
N THR A 126 5.51 9.24 3.30
CA THR A 126 5.01 10.20 2.29
C THR A 126 4.62 11.54 2.91
N ALA A 127 4.12 11.54 4.15
CA ALA A 127 3.88 12.77 4.91
C ALA A 127 5.20 13.50 5.24
N MET A 128 6.23 12.78 5.68
CA MET A 128 7.56 13.37 5.91
C MET A 128 8.12 13.98 4.62
N PHE A 129 7.95 13.31 3.49
CA PHE A 129 8.37 13.84 2.18
C PHE A 129 7.57 15.09 1.75
N ALA A 130 6.26 15.12 2.04
CA ALA A 130 5.44 16.30 1.81
C ALA A 130 5.89 17.49 2.68
N VAL A 131 6.16 17.26 3.97
CA VAL A 131 6.68 18.28 4.88
C VAL A 131 8.04 18.79 4.43
N PHE A 132 8.93 17.89 4.00
CA PHE A 132 10.22 18.28 3.45
C PHE A 132 10.07 19.15 2.20
N SER A 133 9.15 18.81 1.30
CA SER A 133 8.85 19.61 0.11
C SER A 133 8.29 20.98 0.47
N LEU A 134 7.42 21.07 1.49
CA LEU A 134 6.92 22.35 2.01
C LEU A 134 8.04 23.21 2.59
N LEU A 135 8.97 22.62 3.34
CA LEU A 135 10.12 23.35 3.89
C LEU A 135 10.99 23.92 2.77
N LEU A 136 11.22 23.16 1.69
CA LEU A 136 11.95 23.66 0.52
C LEU A 136 11.25 24.85 -0.13
N ILE A 137 9.92 24.82 -0.27
CA ILE A 137 9.13 25.94 -0.82
C ILE A 137 9.19 27.18 0.09
N ALA A 138 9.18 26.98 1.41
CA ALA A 138 9.16 28.09 2.37
C ALA A 138 10.53 28.75 2.56
N LEU A 139 11.59 27.95 2.63
CA LEU A 139 12.94 28.39 2.99
C LEU A 139 13.77 28.83 1.78
N TYR A 140 13.69 28.11 0.66
CA TYR A 140 14.39 28.44 -0.58
C TYR A 140 13.55 29.39 -1.39
#